data_AF-A0A366CUG7-F1
#
_entry.id   AF-A0A366CUG7-F1
#
_cell.length_a   1.000
_cell.length_b   1.000
_cell.length_c   1.000
_cell.angle_alpha   90.00
_cell.angle_beta   90.00
_cell.angle_gamma   90.00
#
_symmetry.space_group_name_H-M   'P 1'
#
loop_
_entity.id
_entity.type
_entity.pdbx_description
1 polymer ?
#
loop_
_entity_poly.entity_id
_entity_poly.type
_entity_poly.pdbx_seq_one_letter_code
_entity_poly.pdbx_strand_id
1 'polypeptide(L)'
;MKLGETLTLSDLKPSIGSVGDAYDNALAETTIGLYKTEAVRDDSPFRRGLLTRLADVELLTADWIGWYNQSRIMHRLGRRPPVEHEADYYALHAEQPAGDR
;
A
#
# COMPACT_ATOMS: atom_id res chain seq x y z
N MET A 1 16.89 6.43 17.06
CA MET A 1 16.68 4.97 16.96
C MET A 1 16.81 4.61 15.50
N LYS A 2 17.64 3.62 15.14
CA LYS A 2 17.79 3.22 13.73
C LYS A 2 16.60 2.33 13.33
N LEU A 3 16.11 2.47 12.11
CA LEU A 3 14.94 1.73 11.59
C LEU A 3 15.02 0.21 11.86
N GLY A 4 16.19 -0.39 11.68
CA GLY A 4 16.40 -1.83 11.95
C GLY A 4 16.27 -2.23 13.42
N GLU A 5 16.61 -1.36 14.36
CA GLU A 5 16.48 -1.63 15.80
C GLU A 5 15.00 -1.63 16.22
N THR A 6 14.18 -0.74 15.64
CA THR A 6 12.73 -0.67 15.90
C THR A 6 11.98 -1.86 15.31
N LEU A 7 12.38 -2.35 14.13
CA LEU A 7 11.78 -3.54 13.51
C LEU A 7 12.05 -4.80 14.35
N THR A 8 13.29 -4.99 14.81
CA THR A 8 13.64 -6.11 15.70
C THR A 8 12.85 -6.07 17.01
N LEU A 9 12.64 -4.90 17.60
CA LEU A 9 11.83 -4.76 18.82
C LEU A 9 10.33 -5.05 18.61
N SER A 10 9.88 -5.06 17.35
CA SER A 10 8.49 -5.35 16.99
C SER A 10 8.32 -6.77 16.43
N ASP A 11 9.33 -7.64 16.58
CA ASP A 11 9.40 -8.98 15.97
C ASP A 11 9.20 -8.97 14.43
N LEU A 12 9.55 -7.85 13.78
CA LEU A 12 9.48 -7.68 12.34
C LEU A 12 10.86 -7.91 11.72
N LYS A 13 10.92 -8.82 10.74
CA LYS A 13 12.15 -9.04 9.99
C LYS A 13 12.36 -7.91 8.98
N PRO A 14 13.48 -7.16 9.05
CA PRO A 14 13.79 -6.16 8.04
C PRO A 14 14.03 -6.85 6.69
N SER A 15 13.26 -6.44 5.68
CA SER A 15 13.49 -6.80 4.27
C SER A 15 14.61 -5.91 3.71
N ILE A 16 15.83 -6.09 4.22
CA ILE A 16 17.01 -5.27 3.87
C ILE A 16 18.18 -6.20 3.47
N GLY A 17 17.90 -7.27 2.73
CA GLY A 17 18.87 -8.34 2.49
C GLY A 17 19.00 -8.71 1.03
N SER A 18 20.24 -8.65 0.53
CA SER A 18 20.78 -9.17 -0.75
C SER A 18 20.58 -8.31 -2.02
N VAL A 19 21.50 -8.45 -2.98
CA VAL A 19 21.48 -7.71 -4.25
C VAL A 19 20.51 -8.44 -5.19
N GLY A 20 19.38 -7.82 -5.51
CA GLY A 20 18.47 -8.29 -6.57
C GLY A 20 17.12 -8.84 -6.13
N ASP A 21 16.74 -8.73 -4.85
CA ASP A 21 15.47 -9.21 -4.29
C ASP A 21 14.59 -8.09 -3.69
N ALA A 22 14.78 -6.85 -4.16
CA ALA A 22 14.03 -5.66 -3.75
C ALA A 22 12.58 -5.59 -4.30
N TYR A 23 11.86 -6.71 -4.27
CA TYR A 23 10.49 -6.83 -4.76
C TYR A 23 9.51 -5.96 -3.97
N ASP A 24 9.72 -5.84 -2.66
CA ASP A 24 8.97 -4.96 -1.78
C ASP A 24 9.16 -3.48 -2.14
N ASN A 25 10.41 -3.06 -2.37
CA ASN A 25 10.72 -1.71 -2.81
C ASN A 25 10.16 -1.44 -4.22
N ALA A 26 10.31 -2.37 -5.16
CA ALA A 26 9.74 -2.23 -6.50
C ALA A 26 8.20 -2.11 -6.47
N LEU A 27 7.53 -2.86 -5.58
CA LEU A 27 6.09 -2.76 -5.37
C LEU A 27 5.71 -1.40 -4.74
N ALA A 28 6.45 -0.95 -3.73
CA ALA A 28 6.25 0.35 -3.10
C ALA A 28 6.45 1.50 -4.10
N GLU A 29 7.51 1.44 -4.91
CA GLU A 29 7.82 2.40 -5.97
C GLU A 29 6.75 2.43 -7.06
N THR A 30 6.23 1.27 -7.46
CA THR A 30 5.13 1.18 -8.42
C THR A 30 3.86 1.81 -7.84
N THR A 31 3.56 1.53 -6.57
CA THR A 31 2.37 2.05 -5.88
C THR A 31 2.45 3.56 -5.69
N ILE A 32 3.62 4.11 -5.31
CA ILE A 32 3.78 5.56 -5.17
C ILE A 32 3.74 6.27 -6.54
N GLY A 33 4.26 5.64 -7.60
CA GLY A 33 4.12 6.16 -8.96
C GLY A 33 2.65 6.27 -9.36
N LEU A 34 1.88 5.22 -9.10
CA LEU A 34 0.45 5.17 -9.35
C LEU A 34 -0.34 6.21 -8.55
N TYR A 35 -0.05 6.35 -7.25
CA TYR A 35 -0.61 7.39 -6.40
C TYR A 35 -0.33 8.80 -6.96
N LYS A 36 0.90 9.07 -7.39
CA LYS A 36 1.25 10.37 -7.98
C LYS A 36 0.47 10.64 -9.28
N THR A 37 0.27 9.61 -10.11
CA THR A 37 -0.47 9.74 -11.36
C THR A 37 -1.97 9.89 -11.16
N GLU A 38 -2.58 9.07 -10.30
CA GLU A 38 -4.04 9.03 -10.13
C GLU A 38 -4.54 10.08 -9.15
N ALA A 39 -3.81 10.33 -8.06
CA ALA A 39 -4.24 11.21 -6.99
C ALA A 39 -3.60 12.60 -7.11
N VAL A 40 -2.27 12.67 -7.29
CA VAL A 40 -1.54 13.95 -7.18
C VAL A 40 -1.49 14.72 -8.50
N ARG A 41 -1.68 14.13 -9.67
CA ARG A 41 -1.62 14.88 -10.94
C ARG A 41 -2.67 16.00 -10.98
N ASP A 42 -2.40 17.09 -11.70
CA ASP A 42 -3.24 18.30 -11.66
C ASP A 42 -4.68 18.09 -12.18
N ASP A 43 -4.89 17.11 -13.06
CA ASP A 43 -6.19 16.71 -13.60
C ASP A 43 -6.87 15.56 -12.82
N SER A 44 -6.34 15.22 -11.65
CA SER A 44 -6.86 14.15 -10.80
C SER A 44 -8.27 14.44 -10.31
N PRO A 45 -9.18 13.44 -10.32
CA PRO A 45 -10.52 13.58 -9.74
C PRO A 45 -10.50 13.70 -8.20
N PHE A 46 -9.37 13.35 -7.57
CA PHE A 46 -9.19 13.47 -6.11
C PHE A 46 -8.75 14.88 -5.70
N ARG A 47 -8.32 15.72 -6.66
CA ARG A 47 -7.97 17.12 -6.36
C ARG A 47 -9.22 17.98 -6.24
N ARG A 48 -9.27 18.76 -5.17
CA ARG A 48 -10.26 19.83 -4.95
C ARG A 48 -9.73 21.23 -5.32
N GLY A 49 -8.47 21.31 -5.74
CA GLY A 49 -7.75 22.55 -6.02
C GLY A 49 -6.24 22.34 -5.99
N LEU A 50 -5.49 23.44 -5.86
CA LEU A 50 -4.04 23.39 -5.70
C LEU A 50 -3.67 22.77 -4.36
N LEU A 51 -2.63 21.92 -4.35
CA LEU A 51 -2.08 21.34 -3.13
C LEU A 51 -1.06 22.30 -2.51
N THR A 52 -1.55 23.23 -1.69
CA THR A 52 -0.71 24.31 -1.10
C THR A 52 -0.43 24.09 0.39
N ARG A 53 -1.26 23.30 1.07
CA ARG A 53 -1.14 22.98 2.50
C ARG A 53 -1.05 21.47 2.69
N LEU A 54 -0.50 21.07 3.83
CA LEU A 54 -0.43 19.66 4.24
C LEU A 54 -1.82 19.00 4.23
N ALA A 55 -2.82 19.67 4.79
CA ALA A 55 -4.20 19.17 4.85
C ALA A 55 -4.81 18.86 3.47
N ASP A 56 -4.38 19.57 2.41
CA ASP A 56 -4.87 19.31 1.05
C ASP A 56 -4.35 17.96 0.54
N VAL A 57 -3.10 17.62 0.88
CA VAL A 57 -2.49 16.32 0.55
C VAL A 57 -3.04 15.21 1.42
N GLU A 58 -3.22 15.44 2.72
CA GLU A 58 -3.78 14.44 3.65
C GLU A 58 -5.19 14.01 3.24
N LEU A 59 -6.07 14.98 2.95
CA LEU A 59 -7.43 14.69 2.54
C LEU A 59 -7.48 13.95 1.20
N LEU A 60 -6.70 14.41 0.23
CA LEU A 60 -6.56 13.76 -1.08
C LEU A 60 -6.05 12.31 -0.95
N THR A 61 -5.06 12.11 -0.08
CA THR A 61 -4.50 10.78 0.20
C THR A 61 -5.55 9.88 0.83
N ALA A 62 -6.30 10.37 1.83
CA ALA A 62 -7.35 9.62 2.48
C ALA A 62 -8.45 9.17 1.51
N ASP A 63 -8.90 10.07 0.63
CA ASP A 63 -9.90 9.75 -0.39
C ASP A 63 -9.38 8.71 -1.39
N TRP A 64 -8.14 8.88 -1.86
CA TRP A 64 -7.53 7.94 -2.80
C TRP A 64 -7.32 6.57 -2.17
N ILE A 65 -6.83 6.48 -0.93
CA ILE A 65 -6.67 5.20 -0.20
C ILE A 65 -8.03 4.52 0.03
N GLY A 66 -9.05 5.30 0.43
CA GLY A 66 -10.40 4.80 0.61
C GLY A 66 -10.93 4.14 -0.67
N TRP A 67 -10.85 4.86 -1.79
CA TRP A 67 -11.22 4.31 -3.09
C TRP A 67 -10.34 3.12 -3.52
N TYR A 68 -9.01 3.22 -3.36
CA TYR A 68 -8.05 2.20 -3.78
C TYR A 68 -8.35 0.86 -3.12
N ASN A 69 -8.62 0.86 -1.81
CA ASN A 69 -8.84 -0.39 -1.08
C ASN A 69 -10.27 -0.92 -1.23
N GLN A 70 -11.26 -0.03 -1.22
CA GLN A 70 -12.67 -0.44 -1.09
C GLN A 70 -13.40 -0.57 -2.43
N SER A 71 -12.96 0.15 -3.46
CA SER A 71 -13.73 0.31 -4.70
C SER A 71 -12.94 0.04 -5.97
N ARG A 72 -11.60 0.05 -5.92
CA ARG A 72 -10.78 -0.12 -7.12
C ARG A 72 -10.83 -1.55 -7.63
N ILE A 73 -11.39 -1.73 -8.81
CA ILE A 73 -11.41 -3.02 -9.50
C ILE A 73 -10.05 -3.32 -10.11
N MET A 74 -9.42 -4.42 -9.68
CA MET A 74 -8.12 -4.85 -10.19
C MET A 74 -8.21 -6.16 -10.97
N HIS A 75 -7.77 -6.17 -12.23
CA HIS A 75 -7.77 -7.39 -13.04
C HIS A 75 -6.93 -8.52 -12.40
N ARG A 76 -5.76 -8.16 -11.83
CA ARG A 76 -4.87 -9.09 -11.12
C ARG A 76 -5.50 -9.77 -9.91
N LEU A 77 -6.52 -9.15 -9.31
CA LEU A 77 -7.24 -9.70 -8.16
C LEU A 77 -8.52 -10.43 -8.57
N GLY A 78 -8.76 -10.65 -9.86
CA GLY A 78 -9.99 -11.28 -10.35
C GLY A 78 -11.14 -10.28 -10.53
N ARG A 79 -10.84 -9.00 -10.82
CA ARG A 79 -11.82 -7.91 -10.96
C ARG A 79 -12.64 -7.65 -9.69
N ARG A 80 -11.97 -7.65 -8.55
CA ARG A 80 -12.53 -7.27 -7.24
C ARG A 80 -11.68 -6.18 -6.57
N PRO A 81 -12.22 -5.46 -5.57
CA PRO A 81 -11.47 -4.58 -4.69
C PRO A 81 -10.39 -5.30 -3.86
N PRO A 82 -9.27 -4.63 -3.52
CA PRO A 82 -8.25 -5.18 -2.63
C PRO A 82 -8.79 -5.69 -1.29
N VAL A 83 -9.70 -4.95 -0.65
CA VAL A 83 -10.26 -5.36 0.65
C VAL A 83 -10.97 -6.70 0.58
N GLU A 84 -11.68 -6.97 -0.51
CA GLU A 84 -12.32 -8.26 -0.69
C GLU A 84 -11.26 -9.35 -0.86
N HIS A 85 -10.24 -9.12 -1.70
CA HIS A 85 -9.19 -10.12 -1.95
C HIS A 85 -8.42 -10.47 -0.67
N GLU A 86 -8.11 -9.46 0.14
CA GLU A 86 -7.45 -9.62 1.43
C GLU A 86 -8.33 -10.42 2.42
N ALA A 87 -9.64 -10.13 2.48
CA ALA A 87 -10.57 -10.87 3.32
C ALA A 87 -10.61 -12.37 2.97
N ASP A 88 -10.67 -12.71 1.68
CA ASP A 88 -10.62 -14.11 1.22
C ASP A 88 -9.27 -14.76 1.53
N TYR A 89 -8.17 -14.04 1.31
CA TYR A 89 -6.83 -14.52 1.61
C TYR A 89 -6.73 -14.93 3.07
N TYR A 90 -7.13 -14.05 4.00
CA TYR A 90 -7.12 -14.36 5.43
C TYR A 90 -8.12 -15.44 5.82
N ALA A 91 -9.31 -15.49 5.22
CA ALA A 91 -10.26 -16.58 5.48
C ALA A 91 -9.67 -17.95 5.08
N LEU A 92 -8.91 -18.02 3.99
CA LEU A 92 -8.26 -19.25 3.52
C LEU A 92 -6.99 -19.61 4.32
N HIS A 93 -6.30 -18.62 4.89
CA HIS A 93 -5.02 -18.79 5.59
C HIS A 93 -5.15 -18.70 7.12
N ALA A 94 -6.36 -18.51 7.67
CA ALA A 94 -6.62 -18.44 9.11
C ALA A 94 -6.26 -19.74 9.87
N GLU A 95 -6.02 -20.85 9.16
CA GLU A 95 -5.58 -22.13 9.75
C GLU A 95 -4.06 -22.37 9.66
N GLN A 96 -3.30 -21.48 9.04
CA GLN A 96 -1.84 -21.57 9.11
C GLN A 96 -1.35 -20.90 10.39
N PRO A 97 -0.82 -21.65 11.38
CA PRO A 97 -0.14 -21.01 12.48
C PRO A 97 0.98 -20.14 11.90
N ALA A 98 1.16 -18.95 12.47
CA ALA A 98 2.33 -18.13 12.24
C ALA A 98 3.56 -18.95 12.69
N GLY A 99 4.12 -19.73 11.76
CA GLY A 99 5.06 -20.80 12.04
C GLY A 99 6.28 -20.71 11.15
N ASP A 100 7.37 -20.26 11.78
CA ASP A 100 8.80 -20.45 11.47
C ASP A 100 9.24 -20.36 10.00
N ARG A 101 9.81 -19.19 9.64
CA ARG A 101 10.90 -19.07 8.66
C ARG A 101 11.92 -18.01 9.05
#